data_AF-A0A645DUF1-F1
#
_entry.id   AF-A0A645DUF1-F1
#
_cell.length_a   1.000
_cell.length_b   1.000
_cell.length_c   1.000
_cell.angle_alpha   90.00
_cell.angle_beta   90.00
_cell.angle_gamma   90.00
#
_symmetry.space_group_name_H-M   'P 1'
#
loop_
_entity.id
_entity.type
_entity.pdbx_description
1 polymer ?
#
loop_
_entity_poly.entity_id
_entity_poly.type
_entity_poly.pdbx_seq_one_letter_code
_entity_poly.pdbx_strand_id
1 'polypeptide(L)'
;MLPNAINIGGAAISYVVLGGILFFFLIEKIMIWRVCTDENCDRHSRAGAMMLMIGDSFHNFLDGIVIAAAFLHSVSFGIVVALSVFAHEIPQEVADFGVIIKAGFSKRKAILMNLLSGLTAFLGAMLAWSSALSAEKSMPYIFAISAAGFIYIALADLIPELHKKNSTQQSVYQFVFLIAGICVIILSVITKP
;
A
#
# COMPACT_ATOMS: atom_id res chain seq x y z
N MET A 1 -2.25 -12.34 0.11
CA MET A 1 -2.95 -11.99 1.38
C MET A 1 -4.36 -12.55 1.43
N LEU A 2 -5.22 -12.25 0.44
CA LEU A 2 -6.62 -12.71 0.41
C LEU A 2 -6.80 -14.24 0.54
N PRO A 3 -6.05 -15.11 -0.17
CA PRO A 3 -6.22 -16.55 -0.01
C PRO A 3 -5.91 -17.04 1.41
N ASN A 4 -4.87 -16.52 2.06
CA ASN A 4 -4.55 -16.86 3.45
C ASN A 4 -5.61 -16.34 4.41
N ALA A 5 -6.17 -15.15 4.18
CA ALA A 5 -7.23 -14.59 5.01
C ALA A 5 -8.48 -15.50 5.00
N ILE A 6 -8.88 -15.98 3.82
CA ILE A 6 -10.01 -16.91 3.66
C ILE A 6 -9.69 -18.29 4.24
N ASN A 7 -8.47 -18.79 4.07
CA ASN A 7 -8.07 -20.09 4.63
C ASN A 7 -8.14 -20.09 6.16
N ILE A 8 -7.72 -18.99 6.82
CA ILE A 8 -7.70 -18.88 8.28
C ILE A 8 -9.09 -18.53 8.85
N GLY A 9 -9.81 -17.58 8.25
CA GLY A 9 -11.06 -17.05 8.81
C GLY A 9 -12.35 -17.53 8.12
N GLY A 10 -12.25 -18.37 7.09
CA GLY A 10 -13.38 -18.86 6.31
C GLY A 10 -13.98 -17.84 5.36
N ALA A 11 -15.08 -18.22 4.69
CA ALA A 11 -15.75 -17.39 3.67
C ALA A 11 -16.33 -16.07 4.22
N ALA A 12 -16.60 -15.99 5.53
CA ALA A 12 -17.10 -14.78 6.17
C ALA A 12 -16.11 -13.60 6.08
N ILE A 13 -14.81 -13.88 5.91
CA ILE A 13 -13.78 -12.86 5.73
C ILE A 13 -13.98 -12.02 4.45
N SER A 14 -14.67 -12.55 3.44
CA SER A 14 -15.00 -11.78 2.25
C SER A 14 -15.83 -10.52 2.56
N TYR A 15 -16.68 -10.55 3.60
CA TYR A 15 -17.41 -9.35 4.05
C TYR A 15 -16.50 -8.30 4.67
N VAL A 16 -15.43 -8.72 5.35
CA VAL A 16 -14.42 -7.82 5.91
C VAL A 16 -13.64 -7.15 4.78
N VAL A 17 -13.30 -7.89 3.73
CA VAL A 17 -12.63 -7.32 2.54
C VAL A 17 -13.52 -6.27 1.88
N LEU A 18 -14.80 -6.59 1.66
CA LEU A 18 -15.76 -5.65 1.08
C LEU A 18 -15.93 -4.40 1.96
N GLY A 19 -16.09 -4.58 3.28
CA GLY A 19 -16.16 -3.48 4.24
C GLY A 19 -14.91 -2.62 4.23
N GLY A 20 -13.72 -3.23 4.11
CA GLY A 20 -12.44 -2.53 3.98
C GLY A 20 -12.38 -1.69 2.70
N ILE A 21 -12.80 -2.22 1.55
CA ILE A 21 -12.85 -1.49 0.28
C ILE A 21 -13.77 -0.26 0.39
N LEU A 22 -14.97 -0.43 0.96
CA LEU A 22 -15.92 0.67 1.19
C LEU A 22 -15.37 1.72 2.16
N PHE A 23 -14.63 1.28 3.17
CA PHE A 23 -13.97 2.17 4.13
C PHE A 23 -12.88 3.02 3.46
N PHE A 24 -12.00 2.41 2.66
CA PHE A 24 -10.98 3.15 1.91
C PHE A 24 -11.60 4.14 0.92
N PHE A 25 -12.67 3.73 0.22
CA PHE A 25 -13.44 4.63 -0.63
C PHE A 25 -14.00 5.85 0.12
N LEU A 26 -14.58 5.63 1.30
CA LEU A 26 -15.14 6.71 2.10
C LEU A 26 -14.03 7.67 2.58
N ILE A 27 -12.89 7.14 3.04
CA ILE A 27 -11.74 7.95 3.43
C ILE A 27 -11.26 8.81 2.26
N GLU A 28 -11.04 8.22 1.09
CA GLU A 28 -10.58 8.95 -0.09
C GLU A 28 -11.56 10.06 -0.46
N LYS A 29 -12.87 9.77 -0.46
CA LYS A 29 -13.91 10.79 -0.71
C LYS A 29 -13.87 11.92 0.31
N ILE A 30 -13.70 11.63 1.59
CA ILE A 30 -13.59 12.66 2.63
C ILE A 30 -12.33 13.50 2.42
N MET A 31 -11.21 12.88 2.04
CA MET A 31 -9.94 13.57 1.79
C MET A 31 -10.03 14.48 0.56
N ILE A 32 -10.52 13.97 -0.58
CA ILE A 32 -10.68 14.75 -1.81
C ILE A 32 -11.71 15.88 -1.62
N TRP A 33 -12.82 15.62 -0.92
CA TRP A 33 -13.86 16.62 -0.68
C TRP A 33 -13.37 17.83 0.14
N ARG A 34 -12.31 17.66 0.94
CA ARG A 34 -11.69 18.75 1.71
C ARG A 34 -10.59 19.51 0.96
N VAL A 35 -10.28 19.12 -0.28
CA VAL A 35 -9.27 19.77 -1.13
C VAL A 35 -9.99 20.59 -2.20
N CYS A 36 -9.84 21.92 -2.16
CA CYS A 36 -10.52 22.84 -3.09
C CYS A 36 -10.05 22.64 -4.54
N THR A 37 -11.00 22.70 -5.47
CA THR A 37 -10.82 22.65 -6.93
C THR A 37 -10.72 24.04 -7.55
N ASP A 38 -9.82 24.89 -7.08
CA ASP A 38 -9.59 26.22 -7.69
C ASP A 38 -8.15 26.31 -8.21
N GLU A 39 -7.99 26.59 -9.50
CA GLU A 39 -6.74 26.44 -10.26
C GLU A 39 -5.62 27.43 -9.85
N ASN A 40 -5.91 28.43 -9.02
CA ASN A 40 -4.97 29.51 -8.64
C ASN A 40 -4.43 29.43 -7.20
N CYS A 41 -4.54 28.30 -6.50
CA CYS A 41 -4.13 28.24 -5.09
C CYS A 41 -2.73 27.64 -4.90
N ASP A 42 -1.66 28.44 -5.03
CA ASP A 42 -0.26 27.99 -4.78
C ASP A 42 -0.01 27.43 -3.36
N ARG A 43 -0.84 27.82 -2.37
CA ARG A 43 -0.81 27.24 -1.00
C ARG A 43 -1.26 25.77 -0.93
N HIS A 44 -1.97 25.26 -1.95
CA HIS A 44 -2.41 23.87 -1.99
C HIS A 44 -1.30 22.88 -2.34
N SER A 45 -0.26 23.27 -3.08
CA SER A 45 0.81 22.32 -3.45
C SER A 45 1.53 21.78 -2.22
N ARG A 46 1.84 22.65 -1.25
CA ARG A 46 2.49 22.26 0.01
C ARG A 46 1.56 21.56 0.97
N ALA A 47 0.31 22.01 1.10
CA ALA A 47 -0.67 21.35 1.95
C ALA A 47 -1.00 19.93 1.43
N GLY A 48 -1.18 19.80 0.11
CA GLY A 48 -1.36 18.52 -0.56
C GLY A 48 -0.17 17.58 -0.39
N ALA A 49 1.06 18.08 -0.56
CA ALA A 49 2.26 17.28 -0.30
C ALA A 49 2.37 16.83 1.17
N MET A 50 1.99 17.67 2.14
CA MET A 50 1.97 17.27 3.56
C MET A 50 0.89 16.23 3.85
N MET A 51 -0.29 16.35 3.23
CA MET A 51 -1.38 15.39 3.38
C MET A 51 -1.03 14.04 2.74
N LEU A 52 -0.34 14.07 1.60
CA LEU A 52 0.27 12.91 0.98
C LEU A 52 1.25 12.22 1.93
N MET A 53 2.17 12.96 2.58
CA MET A 53 3.08 12.35 3.56
C MET A 53 2.36 11.71 4.75
N ILE A 54 1.26 12.31 5.23
CA ILE A 54 0.49 11.72 6.33
C ILE A 54 -0.17 10.41 5.88
N GLY A 55 -0.72 10.38 4.66
CA GLY A 55 -1.28 9.18 4.06
C GLY A 55 -0.24 8.08 3.89
N ASP A 56 0.91 8.44 3.32
CA ASP A 56 2.04 7.54 3.13
C ASP A 56 2.61 7.02 4.46
N SER A 57 2.68 7.86 5.50
CA SER A 57 3.09 7.43 6.85
C SER A 57 2.13 6.41 7.44
N PHE A 58 0.83 6.52 7.17
CA PHE A 58 -0.16 5.54 7.59
C PHE A 58 -0.07 4.25 6.76
N HIS A 59 0.20 4.36 5.45
CA HIS A 59 0.45 3.22 4.57
C HIS A 59 1.65 2.40 5.06
N ASN A 60 2.80 3.06 5.22
CA ASN A 60 4.05 2.48 5.72
C ASN A 60 3.84 1.79 7.08
N PHE A 61 3.08 2.41 7.99
CA PHE A 61 2.73 1.80 9.27
C PHE A 61 1.93 0.49 9.10
N LEU A 62 0.93 0.47 8.22
CA LEU A 62 0.15 -0.74 7.93
C LEU A 62 1.01 -1.83 7.28
N ASP A 63 1.92 -1.46 6.39
CA ASP A 63 2.88 -2.39 5.79
C ASP A 63 3.80 -3.04 6.83
N GLY A 64 4.25 -2.25 7.81
CA GLY A 64 4.96 -2.75 8.98
C GLY A 64 4.19 -3.84 9.73
N ILE A 65 2.90 -3.57 10.03
CA ILE A 65 2.00 -4.55 10.67
C ILE A 65 1.90 -5.82 9.82
N VAL A 66 1.72 -5.67 8.52
CA VAL A 66 1.54 -6.76 7.56
C VAL A 66 2.78 -7.65 7.47
N ILE A 67 3.96 -7.05 7.35
CA ILE A 67 5.24 -7.77 7.30
C ILE A 67 5.43 -8.57 8.59
N ALA A 68 5.26 -7.93 9.76
CA ALA A 68 5.39 -8.60 11.04
C ALA A 68 4.38 -9.74 11.21
N ALA A 69 3.11 -9.52 10.87
CA ALA A 69 2.07 -10.56 10.89
C ALA A 69 2.40 -11.73 9.95
N ALA A 70 2.98 -11.46 8.78
CA ALA A 70 3.41 -12.50 7.86
C ALA A 70 4.57 -13.35 8.42
N PHE A 71 5.56 -12.73 9.06
CA PHE A 71 6.66 -13.44 9.73
C PHE A 71 6.20 -14.24 10.95
N LEU A 72 5.21 -13.75 11.69
CA LEU A 72 4.57 -14.50 12.78
C LEU A 72 3.83 -15.74 12.25
N HIS A 73 3.32 -15.71 11.02
CA HIS A 73 2.71 -16.88 10.39
C HIS A 73 3.74 -17.91 9.94
N SER A 74 4.73 -17.51 9.15
CA SER A 74 5.88 -18.34 8.76
C SER A 74 6.98 -17.49 8.14
N VAL A 75 8.25 -17.91 8.31
CA VAL A 75 9.40 -17.20 7.73
C VAL A 75 9.30 -17.09 6.21
N SER A 76 8.95 -18.18 5.52
CA SER A 76 8.82 -18.19 4.06
C SER A 76 7.75 -17.21 3.57
N PHE A 77 6.59 -17.14 4.24
CA PHE A 77 5.55 -16.18 3.89
C PHE A 77 5.95 -14.73 4.22
N GLY A 78 6.62 -14.51 5.36
CA GLY A 78 7.18 -13.22 5.74
C GLY A 78 8.14 -12.65 4.69
N ILE A 79 9.06 -13.47 4.17
CA ILE A 79 9.99 -13.06 3.11
C ILE A 79 9.24 -12.65 1.84
N VAL A 80 8.25 -13.44 1.41
CA VAL A 80 7.47 -13.12 0.21
C VAL A 80 6.71 -11.81 0.36
N VAL A 81 6.09 -11.58 1.52
CA VAL A 81 5.35 -10.34 1.80
C VAL A 81 6.30 -9.15 1.88
N ALA A 82 7.44 -9.27 2.57
CA ALA A 82 8.42 -8.19 2.68
C ALA A 82 8.99 -7.79 1.32
N LEU A 83 9.32 -8.77 0.45
CA LEU A 83 9.77 -8.50 -0.92
C LEU A 83 8.67 -7.85 -1.76
N SER A 84 7.42 -8.26 -1.56
CA SER A 84 6.27 -7.68 -2.27
C SER A 84 6.03 -6.22 -1.86
N VAL A 85 6.15 -5.91 -0.56
CA VAL A 85 6.09 -4.53 -0.03
C VAL A 85 7.23 -3.70 -0.58
N PHE A 86 8.47 -4.17 -0.42
CA PHE A 86 9.66 -3.50 -0.94
C PHE A 86 9.55 -3.16 -2.43
N ALA A 87 8.97 -4.07 -3.24
CA ALA A 87 8.82 -3.86 -4.67
C ALA A 87 7.87 -2.72 -5.04
N HIS A 88 6.81 -2.46 -4.27
CA HIS A 88 5.88 -1.35 -4.55
C HIS A 88 6.20 -0.06 -3.80
N GLU A 89 6.94 -0.14 -2.69
CA GLU A 89 7.42 1.02 -1.95
C GLU A 89 8.46 1.83 -2.73
N ILE A 90 9.38 1.19 -3.47
CA ILE A 90 10.37 1.94 -4.27
C ILE A 90 9.68 2.88 -5.29
N PRO A 91 8.75 2.42 -6.15
CA PRO A 91 8.01 3.31 -7.03
C PRO A 91 7.20 4.39 -6.31
N GLN A 92 6.54 4.05 -5.19
CA GLN A 92 5.70 4.96 -4.41
C GLN A 92 6.53 6.12 -3.85
N GLU A 93 7.62 5.81 -3.15
CA GLU A 93 8.52 6.80 -2.56
C GLU A 93 9.16 7.70 -3.62
N VAL A 94 9.50 7.16 -4.79
CA VAL A 94 10.00 7.95 -5.93
C VAL A 94 8.94 8.91 -6.46
N ALA A 95 7.68 8.48 -6.53
CA ALA A 95 6.56 9.33 -6.95
C ALA A 95 6.30 10.45 -5.93
N ASP A 96 6.29 10.12 -4.64
CA ASP A 96 6.09 11.04 -3.53
C ASP A 96 7.18 12.10 -3.49
N PHE A 97 8.44 11.69 -3.66
CA PHE A 97 9.56 12.63 -3.83
C PHE A 97 9.28 13.62 -4.97
N GLY A 98 8.80 13.14 -6.13
CA GLY A 98 8.43 13.99 -7.26
C GLY A 98 7.35 15.02 -6.92
N VAL A 99 6.29 14.61 -6.20
CA VAL A 99 5.21 15.50 -5.76
C VAL A 99 5.71 16.54 -4.78
N ILE A 100 6.53 16.15 -3.80
CA ILE A 100 7.10 17.06 -2.80
C ILE A 100 8.03 18.11 -3.45
N ILE A 101 8.85 17.70 -4.43
CA ILE A 101 9.66 18.64 -5.20
C ILE A 101 8.79 19.62 -5.99
N LYS A 102 7.73 19.13 -6.65
CA LYS A 102 6.78 19.97 -7.39
C LYS A 102 6.03 20.95 -6.48
N ALA A 103 5.82 20.59 -5.22
CA ALA A 103 5.28 21.47 -4.18
C ALA A 103 6.27 22.53 -3.66
N GLY A 104 7.48 22.60 -4.22
CA GLY A 104 8.46 23.63 -3.90
C GLY A 104 9.23 23.40 -2.61
N PHE A 105 9.35 22.14 -2.17
CA PHE A 105 10.28 21.74 -1.11
C PHE A 105 11.67 21.45 -1.69
N SER A 106 12.71 21.58 -0.87
CA SER A 106 14.07 21.24 -1.28
C SER A 106 14.29 19.73 -1.34
N LYS A 107 15.23 19.27 -2.18
CA LYS A 107 15.58 17.84 -2.32
C LYS A 107 15.89 17.15 -0.99
N ARG A 108 16.65 17.83 -0.13
CA ARG A 108 16.99 17.31 1.21
C ARG A 108 15.74 17.13 2.07
N LYS A 109 14.80 18.07 2.01
CA LYS A 109 13.57 18.00 2.78
C LYS A 109 12.64 16.91 2.27
N ALA A 110 12.52 16.75 0.96
CA ALA A 110 11.76 15.65 0.36
C ALA A 110 12.30 14.27 0.80
N ILE A 111 13.61 14.04 0.68
CA ILE A 111 14.25 12.79 1.14
C ILE A 111 14.01 12.55 2.63
N LEU A 112 14.15 13.59 3.46
CA LEU A 112 13.93 13.45 4.90
C LEU A 112 12.46 13.14 5.23
N MET A 113 11.52 13.75 4.51
CA MET A 113 10.09 13.49 4.71
C MET A 113 9.75 12.04 4.36
N ASN A 114 10.20 11.54 3.21
CA ASN A 114 10.05 10.13 2.82
C ASN A 114 10.68 9.19 3.85
N LEU A 115 11.91 9.45 4.26
CA LEU A 115 12.57 8.62 5.28
C LEU A 115 11.79 8.58 6.59
N LEU A 116 11.29 9.73 7.07
CA LEU A 116 10.48 9.79 8.29
C LEU A 116 9.15 9.05 8.14
N SER A 117 8.57 9.09 6.95
CA SER A 117 7.36 8.34 6.60
C SER A 117 7.60 6.84 6.63
N GLY A 118 8.61 6.35 5.91
CA GLY A 118 9.00 4.93 5.91
C GLY A 118 9.36 4.37 7.28
N LEU A 119 9.87 5.21 8.20
CA LEU A 119 10.16 4.78 9.57
C LEU A 119 8.92 4.37 10.37
N THR A 120 7.72 4.79 9.98
CA THR A 120 6.48 4.35 10.65
C THR A 120 6.22 2.85 10.45
N ALA A 121 6.78 2.22 9.42
CA ALA A 121 6.73 0.77 9.22
C ALA A 121 7.36 0.01 10.40
N PHE A 122 8.43 0.52 10.99
CA PHE A 122 9.01 -0.08 12.19
C PHE A 122 8.04 -0.02 13.37
N LEU A 123 7.33 1.09 13.55
CA LEU A 123 6.33 1.23 14.61
C LEU A 123 5.17 0.25 14.43
N GLY A 124 4.70 0.07 13.19
CA GLY A 124 3.68 -0.92 12.84
C GLY A 124 4.14 -2.34 13.12
N ALA A 125 5.36 -2.68 12.72
CA ALA A 125 5.94 -3.99 12.97
C ALA A 125 6.09 -4.28 14.48
N MET A 126 6.55 -3.29 15.26
CA MET A 126 6.66 -3.40 16.72
C MET A 126 5.29 -3.61 17.39
N LEU A 127 4.26 -2.89 16.93
CA LEU A 127 2.89 -3.06 17.43
C LEU A 127 2.34 -4.47 17.13
N ALA A 128 2.51 -4.95 15.90
CA ALA A 128 2.08 -6.29 15.52
C ALA A 128 2.85 -7.38 16.29
N TRP A 129 4.15 -7.21 16.48
CA TRP A 129 4.99 -8.14 17.24
C TRP A 129 4.62 -8.19 18.72
N SER A 130 4.44 -7.04 19.36
CA SER A 130 4.02 -6.98 20.77
C SER A 130 2.61 -7.55 20.99
N SER A 131 1.77 -7.54 19.96
CA SER A 131 0.42 -8.10 20.00
C SER A 131 0.36 -9.57 19.56
N ALA A 132 1.50 -10.23 19.32
CA ALA A 132 1.58 -11.57 18.70
C ALA A 132 0.72 -12.64 19.41
N LEU A 133 0.66 -12.63 20.74
CA LEU A 133 -0.15 -13.59 21.52
C LEU A 133 -1.67 -13.40 21.34
N SER A 134 -2.11 -12.18 21.04
CA SER A 134 -3.50 -11.84 20.71
C SER A 134 -3.76 -11.84 19.19
N ALA A 135 -2.69 -11.97 18.39
CA ALA A 135 -2.73 -11.75 16.95
C ALA A 135 -3.33 -12.94 16.19
N GLU A 136 -3.17 -14.19 16.64
CA GLU A 136 -3.67 -15.37 15.89
C GLU A 136 -5.14 -15.26 15.48
N LYS A 137 -6.01 -14.81 16.40
CA LYS A 137 -7.45 -14.61 16.10
C LYS A 137 -7.72 -13.41 15.19
N SER A 138 -6.80 -12.44 15.18
CA SER A 138 -6.92 -11.18 14.43
C SER A 138 -6.27 -11.26 13.04
N MET A 139 -5.36 -12.21 12.82
CA MET A 139 -4.65 -12.43 11.55
C MET A 139 -5.53 -12.43 10.30
N PRO A 140 -6.66 -13.17 10.24
CA PRO A 140 -7.47 -13.18 9.03
C PRO A 140 -8.07 -11.80 8.73
N TYR A 141 -8.41 -11.01 9.75
CA TYR A 141 -8.91 -9.66 9.59
C TYR A 141 -7.81 -8.69 9.14
N ILE A 142 -6.60 -8.80 9.69
CA ILE A 142 -5.44 -7.99 9.27
C ILE A 142 -5.14 -8.25 7.80
N PHE A 143 -5.03 -9.53 7.39
CA PHE A 143 -4.79 -9.88 6.00
C PHE A 143 -5.92 -9.47 5.06
N ALA A 144 -7.18 -9.51 5.52
CA ALA A 144 -8.35 -9.09 4.76
C ALA A 144 -8.38 -7.57 4.51
N ILE A 145 -8.18 -6.77 5.57
CA ILE A 145 -8.14 -5.31 5.48
C ILE A 145 -6.95 -4.88 4.59
N SER A 146 -5.81 -5.53 4.73
CA SER A 146 -4.64 -5.25 3.88
C SER A 146 -4.90 -5.60 2.41
N ALA A 147 -5.51 -6.76 2.15
CA ALA A 147 -5.93 -7.12 0.80
C ALA A 147 -6.93 -6.11 0.22
N ALA A 148 -7.89 -5.64 1.03
CA ALA A 148 -8.84 -4.61 0.64
C ALA A 148 -8.14 -3.30 0.26
N GLY A 149 -7.16 -2.86 1.05
CA GLY A 149 -6.35 -1.66 0.78
C GLY A 149 -5.59 -1.77 -0.54
N PHE A 150 -4.83 -2.86 -0.75
CA PHE A 150 -4.10 -3.06 -2.00
C PHE A 150 -5.01 -3.16 -3.22
N ILE A 151 -6.15 -3.85 -3.11
CA ILE A 151 -7.14 -3.91 -4.20
C ILE A 151 -7.67 -2.51 -4.49
N TYR A 152 -8.03 -1.74 -3.46
CA TYR A 152 -8.58 -0.41 -3.63
C TYR A 152 -7.58 0.53 -4.29
N ILE A 153 -6.35 0.63 -3.79
CA ILE A 153 -5.29 1.48 -4.33
C ILE A 153 -4.97 1.09 -5.78
N ALA A 154 -4.86 -0.21 -6.08
CA ALA A 154 -4.60 -0.68 -7.44
C ALA A 154 -5.71 -0.25 -8.42
N LEU A 155 -6.98 -0.30 -7.99
CA LEU A 155 -8.13 0.04 -8.83
C LEU A 155 -8.38 1.56 -8.93
N ALA A 156 -8.25 2.29 -7.82
CA ALA A 156 -8.58 3.71 -7.72
C ALA A 156 -7.45 4.61 -8.24
N ASP A 157 -6.19 4.24 -8.02
CA ASP A 157 -5.04 5.08 -8.36
C ASP A 157 -4.24 4.53 -9.54
N LEU A 158 -3.81 3.26 -9.46
CA LEU A 158 -2.85 2.71 -10.42
C LEU A 158 -3.46 2.49 -11.80
N ILE A 159 -4.61 1.80 -11.91
CA ILE A 159 -5.24 1.51 -13.21
C ILE A 159 -5.62 2.79 -13.98
N PRO A 160 -6.27 3.81 -13.37
CA PRO A 160 -6.58 5.04 -14.07
C PRO A 160 -5.35 5.77 -14.60
N GLU A 161 -4.24 5.77 -13.86
CA GLU A 161 -2.99 6.39 -14.31
C GLU A 161 -2.34 5.62 -15.47
N LEU A 162 -2.38 4.27 -15.44
CA LEU A 162 -1.92 3.44 -16.56
C LEU A 162 -2.71 3.71 -17.84
N HIS A 163 -4.01 3.98 -17.73
CA HIS A 163 -4.88 4.33 -18.87
C HIS A 163 -4.63 5.73 -19.46
N LYS A 164 -3.90 6.63 -18.78
CA LYS A 164 -3.51 7.94 -19.34
C LYS A 164 -2.29 7.88 -20.26
N LYS A 165 -1.58 6.74 -20.28
CA LYS A 165 -0.36 6.51 -21.07
C LYS A 165 -0.68 5.55 -22.22
N ASN A 166 -1.13 6.12 -23.34
CA ASN A 166 -1.87 5.39 -24.38
C ASN A 166 -1.00 4.94 -25.57
N SER A 167 0.33 4.99 -25.47
CA SER A 167 1.17 4.53 -26.58
C SER A 167 1.25 3.00 -26.60
N THR A 168 1.16 2.40 -27.79
CA THR A 168 1.18 0.94 -27.96
C THR A 168 2.40 0.29 -27.28
N GLN A 169 3.55 0.95 -27.35
CA GLN A 169 4.78 0.49 -26.71
C GLN A 169 4.68 0.48 -25.18
N GLN A 170 4.09 1.52 -24.58
CA GLN A 170 3.90 1.59 -23.13
C GLN A 170 2.90 0.53 -22.66
N SER A 171 1.81 0.29 -23.41
CA SER A 171 0.85 -0.77 -23.09
C SER A 171 1.51 -2.16 -23.10
N VAL A 172 2.43 -2.42 -24.03
CA VAL A 172 3.19 -3.69 -24.05
C VAL A 172 4.07 -3.81 -22.80
N TYR A 173 4.81 -2.76 -22.41
CA TYR A 173 5.61 -2.80 -21.19
C TYR A 173 4.75 -3.04 -19.94
N GLN A 174 3.63 -2.33 -19.81
CA GLN A 174 2.69 -2.50 -18.69
C GLN A 174 2.18 -3.94 -18.61
N PHE A 175 1.79 -4.53 -19.74
CA PHE A 175 1.31 -5.90 -19.79
C PHE A 175 2.40 -6.91 -19.41
N VAL A 176 3.63 -6.74 -19.91
CA VAL A 176 4.76 -7.60 -19.56
C VAL A 176 5.05 -7.55 -18.06
N PHE A 177 5.10 -6.36 -17.46
CA PHE A 177 5.34 -6.21 -16.02
C PHE A 177 4.20 -6.80 -15.17
N LEU A 178 2.93 -6.65 -15.61
CA LEU A 178 1.78 -7.28 -14.95
C LEU A 178 1.93 -8.81 -14.93
N ILE A 179 2.22 -9.42 -16.08
CA ILE A 179 2.41 -10.86 -16.18
C ILE A 179 3.61 -11.31 -15.35
N ALA A 180 4.73 -10.57 -15.38
CA ALA A 180 5.90 -10.87 -14.56
C ALA A 180 5.55 -10.87 -13.06
N GLY A 181 4.80 -9.88 -12.58
CA GLY A 181 4.33 -9.81 -11.20
C GLY A 181 3.44 -11.00 -10.82
N ILE A 182 2.50 -11.37 -11.69
CA ILE A 182 1.65 -12.56 -11.50
C ILE A 182 2.50 -13.84 -11.42
N CYS A 183 3.48 -14.00 -12.30
CA CYS A 183 4.38 -15.14 -12.30
C CYS A 183 5.18 -15.25 -11.00
N VAL A 184 5.71 -14.14 -10.48
CA VAL A 184 6.43 -14.11 -9.18
C VAL A 184 5.51 -14.58 -8.05
N ILE A 185 4.25 -14.12 -8.02
CA ILE A 185 3.28 -14.54 -7.02
C ILE A 185 2.97 -16.04 -7.16
N ILE A 186 2.67 -16.52 -8.37
CA ILE A 186 2.39 -17.94 -8.60
C ILE A 186 3.57 -18.82 -8.18
N LEU A 187 4.78 -18.44 -8.58
CA LEU A 187 6.00 -19.19 -8.21
C LEU A 187 6.13 -19.27 -6.69
N SER A 188 5.93 -18.14 -5.99
CA SER A 188 6.02 -18.07 -4.52
C SER A 188 4.98 -18.95 -3.80
N VAL A 189 3.82 -19.19 -4.41
CA VAL A 189 2.77 -20.05 -3.87
C VAL A 189 3.10 -21.53 -4.11
N ILE A 190 3.61 -21.87 -5.30
CA ILE A 190 3.92 -23.26 -5.68
C ILE A 190 5.18 -23.76 -4.97
N THR A 191 6.16 -22.89 -4.67
CA THR A 191 7.41 -23.27 -3.98
C THR A 191 7.27 -23.37 -2.46
N LYS A 192 6.06 -23.30 -1.89
CA LYS A 192 5.86 -23.56 -0.46
C LYS A 192 6.17 -25.04 -0.15
N PRO A 193 7.13 -25.35 0.74
CA PRO A 193 7.28 -26.70 1.28
C PRO A 193 6.08 -27.10 2.15
#